data_AF-A0A183D975-F1
#
_entry.id   AF-A0A183D975-F1
#
_cell.length_a   1.000
_cell.length_b   1.000
_cell.length_c   1.000
_cell.angle_alpha   90.00
_cell.angle_beta   90.00
_cell.angle_gamma   90.00
#
_symmetry.space_group_name_H-M   'P 1'
#
loop_
_entity.id
_entity.type
_entity.pdbx_description
1 polymer ?
#
loop_
_entity_poly.entity_id
_entity_poly.type
_entity_poly.pdbx_seq_one_letter_code
_entity_poly.pdbx_strand_id
1 'polypeptide(L)'
;MQKNGDKASDFPEAPQTDTATGAAVAVSVISEITVSDVTGSSSSSSPPVELSREAAAPIYAKPRGSGKAVYKTDFDEDGRRVANYVLFEDSMAKAKVPWQAYSGMTAEERDIYMAHLKAVRERRLTYKDPKTGYTVMTVSQLLLNGKCCGSGCRHCPYQHENAAPEIRKSKIWNGAFYV
;
A
#
# COMPACT_ATOMS: atom_id res chain seq x y z
N MET A 1 -50.97 -1.87 53.13
CA MET A 1 -51.96 -2.30 52.14
C MET A 1 -51.30 -2.30 50.78
N GLN A 2 -50.75 -3.44 50.33
CA GLN A 2 -51.47 -4.45 49.52
C GLN A 2 -52.08 -3.78 48.27
N LYS A 3 -51.74 -4.15 47.03
CA LYS A 3 -51.38 -5.49 46.54
C LYS A 3 -50.96 -5.39 45.06
N ASN A 4 -50.09 -6.33 44.66
CA ASN A 4 -50.00 -6.98 43.35
C ASN A 4 -49.42 -6.15 42.19
N GLY A 5 -48.50 -6.67 41.36
CA GLY A 5 -47.97 -8.02 41.28
C GLY A 5 -47.07 -8.11 40.05
N ASP A 6 -45.95 -8.80 40.22
CA ASP A 6 -44.99 -9.16 39.19
C ASP A 6 -45.65 -10.00 38.08
N LYS A 7 -45.29 -9.74 36.82
CA LYS A 7 -45.33 -10.79 35.80
C LYS A 7 -44.24 -10.58 34.75
N ALA A 8 -43.37 -11.57 34.69
CA ALA A 8 -42.25 -11.71 33.79
C ALA A 8 -42.68 -12.03 32.34
N SER A 9 -41.75 -11.70 31.42
CA SER A 9 -41.37 -12.42 30.19
C SER A 9 -42.48 -12.97 29.28
N ASP A 10 -42.53 -12.48 28.04
CA ASP A 10 -42.65 -13.38 26.89
C ASP A 10 -42.22 -12.68 25.59
N PHE A 11 -41.01 -12.97 25.13
CA PHE A 11 -40.61 -12.78 23.73
C PHE A 11 -41.12 -14.00 22.97
N PRO A 12 -41.77 -13.87 21.80
CA PRO A 12 -42.13 -15.04 21.03
C PRO A 12 -40.86 -15.70 20.47
N GLU A 13 -40.54 -16.84 21.08
CA GLU A 13 -39.56 -17.82 20.70
C GLU A 13 -39.92 -18.49 19.36
N ALA A 14 -38.89 -18.85 18.62
CA ALA A 14 -38.95 -19.49 17.32
C ALA A 14 -39.75 -20.80 17.35
N PRO A 15 -40.46 -21.16 16.26
CA PRO A 15 -41.03 -22.49 16.14
C PRO A 15 -39.91 -23.54 16.01
N GLN A 16 -39.78 -24.37 17.04
CA GLN A 16 -39.08 -25.66 16.99
C GLN A 16 -39.98 -26.69 16.33
N THR A 17 -39.47 -27.40 15.33
CA THR A 17 -40.02 -28.68 14.87
C THR A 17 -38.88 -29.69 14.79
N ASP A 18 -38.83 -30.58 15.77
CA ASP A 18 -38.10 -31.83 15.68
C ASP A 18 -39.02 -32.91 15.12
N THR A 19 -38.58 -33.58 14.05
CA THR A 19 -38.77 -35.03 13.88
C THR A 19 -37.81 -35.53 12.82
N ALA A 20 -36.86 -36.33 13.28
CA ALA A 20 -35.90 -37.06 12.47
C ALA A 20 -36.57 -38.19 11.70
N THR A 21 -36.32 -38.32 10.41
CA THR A 21 -36.01 -39.63 9.78
C THR A 21 -35.29 -39.41 8.47
N GLY A 22 -34.21 -40.17 8.27
CA GLY A 22 -33.17 -39.88 7.28
C GLY A 22 -33.60 -39.98 5.82
N ALA A 23 -32.99 -39.13 5.02
CA ALA A 23 -32.67 -39.39 3.63
C ALA A 23 -31.32 -38.72 3.36
N ALA A 24 -30.38 -39.53 2.87
CA ALA A 24 -28.99 -39.17 2.67
C ALA A 24 -28.85 -37.88 1.84
N VAL A 25 -27.95 -37.02 2.31
CA VAL A 25 -27.47 -35.83 1.61
C VAL A 25 -26.81 -36.31 0.31
N ALA A 26 -27.43 -36.03 -0.84
CA ALA A 26 -26.73 -36.04 -2.11
C ALA A 26 -25.85 -34.78 -2.14
N VAL A 27 -24.68 -34.87 -1.52
CA VAL A 27 -23.58 -33.95 -1.81
C VAL A 27 -23.28 -34.16 -3.29
N SER A 28 -23.54 -33.15 -4.11
CA SER A 28 -22.97 -33.09 -5.44
C SER A 28 -21.47 -32.97 -5.26
N VAL A 29 -20.83 -34.13 -5.27
CA VAL A 29 -19.38 -34.28 -5.31
C VAL A 29 -18.96 -33.53 -6.57
N ILE A 30 -18.22 -32.44 -6.38
CA ILE A 30 -17.40 -31.92 -7.45
C ILE A 30 -16.40 -33.05 -7.70
N SER A 31 -16.65 -33.81 -8.76
CA SER A 31 -15.76 -34.87 -9.21
C SER A 31 -14.37 -34.26 -9.32
N GLU A 32 -13.41 -34.87 -8.63
CA GLU A 32 -12.01 -34.61 -8.89
C GLU A 32 -11.80 -34.87 -10.38
N ILE A 33 -11.55 -33.82 -11.14
CA ILE A 33 -11.08 -33.92 -12.50
C ILE A 33 -9.70 -34.56 -12.37
N THR A 34 -9.66 -35.87 -12.55
CA THR A 34 -8.44 -36.60 -12.82
C THR A 34 -7.96 -36.13 -14.19
N VAL A 35 -7.06 -35.15 -14.16
CA VAL A 35 -6.22 -34.87 -15.31
C VAL A 35 -5.44 -36.14 -15.60
N SER A 36 -5.86 -36.86 -16.62
CA SER A 36 -5.12 -37.98 -17.15
C SER A 36 -3.82 -37.41 -17.72
N ASP A 37 -2.68 -37.90 -17.24
CA ASP A 37 -1.39 -37.65 -17.86
C ASP A 37 -1.48 -38.08 -19.32
N VAL A 38 -1.61 -37.09 -20.21
CA VAL A 38 -1.50 -37.30 -21.64
C VAL A 38 -0.02 -37.53 -21.93
N THR A 39 0.37 -38.80 -21.97
CA THR A 39 1.60 -39.26 -22.61
C THR A 39 1.45 -39.10 -24.12
N GLY A 40 1.54 -37.84 -24.56
CA GLY A 40 1.48 -37.44 -25.96
C GLY A 40 2.77 -36.74 -26.35
N SER A 41 3.78 -37.53 -26.70
CA SER A 41 5.01 -37.07 -27.35
C SER A 41 4.70 -36.18 -28.55
N SER A 42 4.91 -34.88 -28.37
CA SER A 42 5.06 -33.90 -29.45
C SER A 42 6.38 -33.18 -29.21
N SER A 43 7.39 -33.60 -29.97
CA SER A 43 8.73 -33.06 -30.01
C SER A 43 8.73 -31.56 -30.33
N SER A 44 8.86 -30.73 -29.30
CA SER A 44 9.51 -29.42 -29.43
C SER A 44 10.68 -29.41 -28.44
N SER A 45 11.86 -29.70 -28.98
CA SER A 45 13.10 -29.92 -28.25
C SER A 45 13.67 -28.60 -27.76
N SER A 46 13.19 -28.10 -26.64
CA SER A 46 13.94 -27.15 -25.84
C SER A 46 13.95 -27.66 -24.40
N PRO A 47 15.14 -27.92 -23.82
CA PRO A 47 15.22 -28.32 -22.42
C PRO A 47 14.61 -27.23 -21.54
N PRO A 48 14.10 -27.56 -20.35
CA PRO A 48 13.78 -26.57 -19.33
C PRO A 48 15.00 -25.65 -19.18
N VAL A 49 14.82 -24.34 -19.36
CA VAL A 49 15.91 -23.38 -19.23
C VAL A 49 16.30 -23.32 -17.75
N GLU A 50 17.30 -24.11 -17.37
CA GLU A 50 17.90 -24.07 -16.04
C GLU A 50 18.77 -22.80 -15.96
N LEU A 51 18.17 -21.74 -15.41
CA LEU A 51 18.87 -20.48 -15.17
C LEU A 51 19.79 -20.66 -13.95
N SER A 52 21.00 -21.16 -14.18
CA SER A 52 22.00 -21.27 -13.12
C SER A 52 22.43 -19.87 -12.66
N ARG A 53 22.69 -19.73 -11.36
CA ARG A 53 23.14 -18.47 -10.76
C ARG A 53 24.48 -18.01 -11.35
N GLU A 54 25.29 -18.97 -11.78
CA GLU A 54 26.60 -18.80 -12.37
C GLU A 54 26.53 -18.37 -13.86
N ALA A 55 25.45 -18.74 -14.57
CA ALA A 55 25.19 -18.30 -15.94
C ALA A 55 24.31 -17.03 -16.02
N ALA A 56 23.77 -16.56 -14.89
CA ALA A 56 23.08 -15.30 -14.83
C ALA A 56 24.00 -14.17 -15.32
N ALA A 57 23.44 -13.21 -16.06
CA ALA A 57 24.20 -12.08 -16.59
C ALA A 57 25.03 -11.45 -15.45
N PRO A 58 26.37 -11.40 -15.58
CA PRO A 58 27.20 -10.86 -14.53
C PRO A 58 26.72 -9.46 -14.18
N ILE A 59 26.64 -9.17 -12.88
CA ILE A 59 26.17 -7.87 -12.39
C ILE A 59 27.27 -6.84 -12.73
N TYR A 60 27.22 -6.28 -13.94
CA TYR A 60 28.14 -5.24 -14.40
C TYR A 60 27.89 -3.90 -13.71
N ALA A 61 26.73 -3.74 -13.06
CA ALA A 61 26.43 -2.58 -12.27
C ALA A 61 27.22 -2.64 -10.95
N LYS A 62 28.15 -1.69 -10.76
CA LYS A 62 28.78 -1.49 -9.46
C LYS A 62 27.66 -1.28 -8.42
N PRO A 63 27.60 -2.08 -7.33
CA PRO A 63 26.69 -1.78 -6.24
C PRO A 63 26.97 -0.35 -5.79
N ARG A 64 25.91 0.43 -5.57
CA ARG A 64 26.08 1.82 -5.16
C ARG A 64 26.92 1.82 -3.88
N GLY A 65 27.98 2.64 -3.87
CA GLY A 65 28.85 2.75 -2.71
C GLY A 65 28.04 3.05 -1.45
N SER A 66 28.45 2.52 -0.31
CA SER A 66 27.79 2.64 1.00
C SER A 66 27.74 4.09 1.57
N GLY A 67 28.00 5.09 0.74
CA GLY A 67 27.92 6.50 1.11
C GLY A 67 26.47 7.01 1.17
N LYS A 68 26.27 8.11 1.90
CA LYS A 68 24.98 8.82 1.92
C LYS A 68 24.57 9.17 0.47
N ALA A 69 23.34 8.85 0.10
CA ALA A 69 22.81 9.19 -1.22
C ALA A 69 22.88 10.70 -1.45
N VAL A 70 23.68 11.12 -2.43
CA VAL A 70 23.74 12.52 -2.86
C VAL A 70 22.55 12.76 -3.78
N TYR A 71 21.47 13.29 -3.23
CA TYR A 71 20.28 13.64 -4.01
C TYR A 71 20.54 14.85 -4.89
N LYS A 72 20.05 14.79 -6.12
CA LYS A 72 20.14 15.84 -7.12
C LYS A 72 18.81 15.98 -7.86
N THR A 73 18.70 17.04 -8.64
CA THR A 73 17.58 17.27 -9.56
C THR A 73 18.07 17.32 -10.99
N ASP A 74 17.24 16.82 -11.89
CA ASP A 74 17.43 16.92 -13.34
C ASP A 74 16.35 17.83 -13.94
N PHE A 75 16.38 17.99 -15.26
CA PHE A 75 15.36 18.70 -16.01
C PHE A 75 14.63 17.73 -16.94
N ASP A 76 13.31 17.82 -16.96
CA ASP A 76 12.48 17.11 -17.93
C ASP A 76 12.53 17.81 -19.31
N GLU A 77 11.93 17.18 -20.32
CA GLU A 77 11.77 17.72 -21.68
C GLU A 77 11.10 19.11 -21.69
N ASP A 78 10.15 19.34 -20.78
CA ASP A 78 9.47 20.63 -20.59
C ASP A 78 10.33 21.68 -19.84
N GLY A 79 11.59 21.39 -19.54
CA GLY A 79 12.48 22.26 -18.75
C GLY A 79 12.10 22.36 -17.27
N ARG A 80 11.21 21.49 -16.78
CA ARG A 80 10.80 21.46 -15.37
C ARG A 80 11.83 20.72 -14.53
N ARG A 81 12.05 21.21 -13.31
CA ARG A 81 12.94 20.55 -12.34
C ARG A 81 12.29 19.28 -11.78
N VAL A 82 12.99 18.16 -11.91
CA VAL A 82 12.54 16.85 -11.45
C VAL A 82 13.57 16.15 -10.59
N ALA A 83 13.13 15.15 -9.84
CA ALA A 83 14.01 14.29 -9.07
C ALA A 83 14.93 13.48 -9.99
N ASN A 84 16.23 13.47 -9.69
CA ASN A 84 17.16 12.54 -10.31
C ASN A 84 16.79 11.09 -9.98
N TYR A 85 17.24 10.15 -10.80
CA TYR A 85 16.97 8.72 -10.65
C TYR A 85 17.17 8.17 -9.23
N VAL A 86 18.26 8.55 -8.54
CA VAL A 86 18.53 8.09 -7.17
C VAL A 86 17.48 8.62 -6.18
N LEU A 87 17.14 9.90 -6.28
CA LEU A 87 16.11 10.52 -5.45
C LEU A 87 14.74 9.91 -5.74
N PHE A 88 14.43 9.64 -7.01
CA PHE A 88 13.17 9.04 -7.45
C PHE A 88 12.95 7.66 -6.82
N GLU A 89 13.94 6.77 -6.86
CA GLU A 89 13.83 5.42 -6.29
C GLU A 89 13.56 5.47 -4.78
N ASP A 90 14.31 6.27 -4.04
CA ASP A 90 14.13 6.41 -2.59
C ASP A 90 12.78 7.06 -2.25
N SER A 91 12.35 8.02 -3.07
CA SER A 91 11.03 8.65 -2.94
C SER A 91 9.90 7.64 -3.16
N MET A 92 10.01 6.79 -4.18
CA MET A 92 9.06 5.71 -4.44
C MET A 92 9.07 4.68 -3.31
N ALA A 93 10.24 4.34 -2.78
CA ALA A 93 10.34 3.41 -1.65
C ALA A 93 9.62 3.93 -0.41
N LYS A 94 9.75 5.23 -0.11
CA LYS A 94 9.06 5.88 1.01
C LYS A 94 7.57 6.14 0.77
N ALA A 95 7.15 6.31 -0.47
CA ALA A 95 5.76 6.53 -0.83
C ALA A 95 4.91 5.24 -0.90
N LYS A 96 5.52 4.05 -0.81
CA LYS A 96 4.79 2.77 -0.83
C LYS A 96 4.03 2.57 0.47
N VAL A 97 2.76 2.19 0.36
CA VAL A 97 1.84 1.95 1.48
C VAL A 97 1.32 0.51 1.43
N PRO A 98 1.25 -0.22 2.55
CA PRO A 98 0.68 -1.56 2.59
C PRO A 98 -0.83 -1.52 2.32
N TRP A 99 -1.37 -2.61 1.76
CA TRP A 99 -2.79 -2.70 1.40
C TRP A 99 -3.74 -2.42 2.57
N GLN A 100 -3.39 -2.88 3.77
CA GLN A 100 -4.17 -2.70 4.99
C GLN A 100 -4.34 -1.22 5.35
N ALA A 101 -3.27 -0.43 5.24
CA ALA A 101 -3.33 1.02 5.46
C ALA A 101 -4.12 1.70 4.33
N TYR A 102 -3.94 1.25 3.08
CA TYR A 102 -4.72 1.78 1.95
C TYR A 102 -6.22 1.54 2.08
N SER A 103 -6.62 0.35 2.51
CA SER A 103 -8.01 -0.03 2.71
C SER A 103 -8.67 0.68 3.89
N GLY A 104 -7.89 1.10 4.89
CA GLY A 104 -8.38 1.83 6.07
C GLY A 104 -8.55 3.34 5.85
N MET A 105 -8.03 3.89 4.75
CA MET A 105 -8.11 5.31 4.44
C MET A 105 -9.49 5.72 3.89
N THR A 106 -9.90 6.95 4.18
CA THR A 106 -11.12 7.54 3.58
C THR A 106 -10.96 7.74 2.07
N ALA A 107 -12.06 8.04 1.38
CA ALA A 107 -12.00 8.33 -0.07
C ALA A 107 -11.09 9.54 -0.36
N GLU A 108 -11.21 10.60 0.45
CA GLU A 108 -10.43 11.83 0.28
C GLU A 108 -8.94 11.60 0.55
N GLU A 109 -8.61 10.79 1.56
CA GLU A 109 -7.22 10.44 1.85
C GLU A 109 -6.60 9.61 0.73
N ARG A 110 -7.38 8.70 0.13
CA ARG A 110 -6.95 7.93 -1.05
C ARG A 110 -6.68 8.84 -2.24
N ASP A 111 -7.50 9.87 -2.47
CA ASP A 111 -7.26 10.85 -3.54
C ASP A 111 -5.96 11.64 -3.32
N ILE A 112 -5.72 12.10 -2.08
CA ILE A 112 -4.47 12.79 -1.71
C ILE A 112 -3.27 11.86 -1.93
N TYR A 113 -3.37 10.60 -1.50
CA TYR A 113 -2.33 9.60 -1.68
C TYR A 113 -2.06 9.31 -3.17
N MET A 114 -3.10 9.15 -3.98
CA MET A 114 -2.98 8.92 -5.43
C MET A 114 -2.36 10.13 -6.14
N ALA A 115 -2.78 11.35 -5.79
CA ALA A 115 -2.20 12.58 -6.35
C ALA A 115 -0.72 12.72 -6.00
N HIS A 116 -0.36 12.41 -4.76
CA HIS A 116 1.04 12.35 -4.32
C HIS A 116 1.83 11.28 -5.09
N LEU A 117 1.32 10.05 -5.16
CA LEU A 117 1.98 8.93 -5.81
C LEU A 117 2.18 9.18 -7.31
N LYS A 118 1.20 9.81 -7.97
CA LYS A 118 1.30 10.26 -9.36
C LYS A 118 2.44 11.25 -9.54
N ALA A 119 2.52 12.27 -8.67
CA ALA A 119 3.58 13.26 -8.74
C ALA A 119 4.97 12.64 -8.51
N VAL A 120 5.10 11.74 -7.54
CA VAL A 120 6.38 11.03 -7.29
C VAL A 120 6.75 10.16 -8.50
N ARG A 121 5.78 9.45 -9.11
CA ARG A 121 5.99 8.66 -10.33
C ARG A 121 6.49 9.50 -11.50
N GLU A 122 5.95 10.71 -11.63
CA GLU A 122 6.38 11.72 -12.62
C GLU A 122 7.65 12.47 -12.21
N ARG A 123 8.33 12.04 -11.13
CA ARG A 123 9.54 12.68 -10.57
C ARG A 123 9.34 14.15 -10.18
N ARG A 124 8.09 14.58 -10.02
CA ARG A 124 7.76 15.94 -9.60
C ARG A 124 8.04 16.13 -8.12
N LEU A 125 8.42 17.35 -7.78
CA LEU A 125 8.78 17.73 -6.41
C LEU A 125 7.57 18.22 -5.61
N THR A 126 6.49 18.61 -6.27
CA THR A 126 5.24 19.10 -5.65
C THR A 126 4.01 18.56 -6.38
N TYR A 127 2.86 18.60 -5.72
CA TYR A 127 1.55 18.34 -6.32
C TYR A 127 0.50 19.31 -5.77
N LYS A 128 -0.65 19.39 -6.45
CA LYS A 128 -1.81 20.14 -5.97
C LYS A 128 -2.70 19.21 -5.17
N ASP A 129 -2.99 19.58 -3.92
CA ASP A 129 -3.93 18.86 -3.08
C ASP A 129 -5.33 18.90 -3.72
N PRO A 130 -5.93 17.75 -4.06
CA PRO A 130 -7.23 17.70 -4.73
C PRO A 130 -8.36 18.32 -3.90
N LYS A 131 -8.23 18.36 -2.57
CA LYS A 131 -9.26 18.91 -1.67
C LYS A 131 -9.09 20.40 -1.45
N THR A 132 -7.86 20.82 -1.13
CA THR A 132 -7.59 22.20 -0.69
C THR A 132 -7.07 23.11 -1.79
N GLY A 133 -6.58 22.55 -2.90
CA GLY A 133 -5.92 23.31 -3.98
C GLY A 133 -4.50 23.79 -3.64
N TYR A 134 -4.02 23.52 -2.42
CA TYR A 134 -2.69 23.94 -1.99
C TYR A 134 -1.57 23.17 -2.70
N THR A 135 -0.44 23.84 -2.90
CA THR A 135 0.78 23.19 -3.38
C THR A 135 1.44 22.46 -2.22
N VAL A 136 1.49 21.14 -2.28
CA VAL A 136 2.09 20.30 -1.23
C VAL A 136 3.39 19.70 -1.76
N MET A 137 4.43 19.75 -0.93
CA MET A 137 5.73 19.13 -1.21
C MET A 137 5.58 17.60 -1.16
N THR A 138 6.12 16.93 -2.18
CA THR A 138 6.24 15.47 -2.18
C THR A 138 7.36 15.01 -1.26
N VAL A 139 7.42 13.71 -0.98
CA VAL A 139 8.56 13.11 -0.30
C VAL A 139 9.89 13.38 -1.02
N SER A 140 9.89 13.48 -2.36
CA SER A 140 11.08 13.78 -3.16
C SER A 140 11.72 15.12 -2.81
N GLN A 141 10.90 16.18 -2.68
CA GLN A 141 11.41 17.49 -2.29
C GLN A 141 11.97 17.48 -0.85
N LEU A 142 11.32 16.74 0.04
CA LEU A 142 11.72 16.69 1.45
C LEU A 142 13.01 15.88 1.63
N LEU A 143 13.18 14.79 0.88
CA LEU A 143 14.44 14.04 0.81
C LEU A 143 15.57 14.88 0.20
N LEU A 144 15.27 15.64 -0.87
CA LEU A 144 16.24 16.57 -1.47
C LEU A 144 16.75 17.62 -0.47
N ASN A 145 15.88 18.11 0.41
CA ASN A 145 16.28 19.04 1.48
C ASN A 145 17.23 18.40 2.50
N GLY A 146 17.24 17.06 2.61
CA GLY A 146 18.18 16.29 3.42
C GLY A 146 17.92 16.29 4.94
N LYS A 147 16.97 17.09 5.43
CA LYS A 147 16.61 17.17 6.86
C LYS A 147 15.16 17.60 7.08
N CYS A 148 14.64 17.33 8.27
CA CYS A 148 13.35 17.88 8.69
C CYS A 148 13.41 19.41 8.83
N CYS A 149 12.48 20.13 8.20
CA CYS A 149 12.39 21.59 8.27
C CYS A 149 11.57 22.11 9.46
N GLY A 150 10.91 21.23 10.22
CA GLY A 150 10.11 21.58 11.39
C GLY A 150 8.71 22.15 11.12
N SER A 151 8.31 22.29 9.85
CA SER A 151 7.04 22.93 9.46
C SER A 151 5.80 22.03 9.48
N GLY A 152 5.91 20.76 9.91
CA GLY A 152 4.76 19.85 9.94
C GLY A 152 4.26 19.40 8.55
N CYS A 153 5.17 19.22 7.58
CA CYS A 153 4.82 18.84 6.21
C CYS A 153 4.10 17.47 6.15
N ARG A 154 3.11 17.36 5.26
CA ARG A 154 2.25 16.16 5.10
C ARG A 154 3.02 14.86 4.82
N HIS A 155 4.10 14.93 4.03
CA HIS A 155 4.85 13.75 3.57
C HIS A 155 6.26 13.66 4.18
N CYS A 156 6.44 14.08 5.44
CA CYS A 156 7.77 14.15 6.06
C CYS A 156 8.43 12.77 6.21
N PRO A 157 9.58 12.51 5.54
CA PRO A 157 10.27 11.22 5.67
C PRO A 157 11.06 11.08 6.98
N TYR A 158 11.19 12.18 7.73
CA TYR A 158 11.97 12.30 8.96
C TYR A 158 11.09 12.37 10.22
N GLN A 159 9.82 11.96 10.11
CA GLN A 159 8.90 11.83 11.25
C GLN A 159 8.75 13.10 12.11
N HIS A 160 8.85 14.28 11.46
CA HIS A 160 8.80 15.59 12.13
C HIS A 160 9.80 15.76 13.29
N GLU A 161 10.97 15.12 13.23
CA GLU A 161 12.01 15.19 14.29
C GLU A 161 12.35 16.62 14.75
N ASN A 162 12.39 17.58 13.82
CA ASN A 162 12.74 18.99 14.09
C ASN A 162 11.51 19.89 14.28
N ALA A 163 10.30 19.34 14.29
CA ALA A 163 9.10 20.14 14.49
C ALA A 163 8.89 20.43 15.98
N ALA A 164 8.33 21.61 16.27
CA ALA A 164 7.92 21.99 17.62
C ALA A 164 6.96 20.95 18.20
N PRO A 165 6.97 20.72 19.53
CA PRO A 165 6.12 19.70 20.16
C PRO A 165 4.64 19.89 19.85
N GLU A 166 4.16 21.13 19.74
CA GLU A 166 2.75 21.39 19.40
C GLU A 166 2.39 20.95 17.98
N ILE A 167 3.30 21.13 17.02
CA ILE A 167 3.10 20.65 15.64
C ILE A 167 3.07 19.11 15.64
N ARG A 168 4.00 18.47 16.33
CA ARG A 168 4.09 16.99 16.39
C ARG A 168 2.84 16.37 16.99
N LYS A 169 2.27 16.96 18.04
CA LYS A 169 1.01 16.52 18.65
C LYS A 169 -0.19 16.70 17.71
N SER A 170 -0.18 17.73 16.86
CA SER A 170 -1.27 18.02 15.92
C SER A 170 -1.31 17.11 14.70
N LYS A 171 -0.22 16.37 14.41
CA LYS A 171 -0.06 15.56 13.20
C LYS A 171 -0.14 14.08 13.49
N ILE A 172 -1.14 13.43 12.91
CA ILE A 172 -1.38 11.99 13.09
C ILE A 172 -0.98 11.27 11.81
N TRP A 173 -0.17 10.23 11.95
CA TRP A 173 0.24 9.37 10.84
C TRP A 173 -0.84 8.34 10.54
N ASN A 174 -1.41 8.37 9.34
CA ASN A 174 -2.47 7.44 8.92
C ASN A 174 -1.96 6.16 8.23
N GLY A 175 -0.64 5.96 8.18
CA GLY A 175 -0.01 4.85 7.46
C GLY A 175 0.58 5.26 6.09
N ALA A 176 0.12 6.37 5.52
CA ALA A 176 0.60 6.90 4.24
C ALA A 176 1.19 8.31 4.35
N PHE A 177 0.55 9.19 5.12
CA PHE A 177 0.95 10.57 5.32
C PHE A 177 0.42 11.14 6.64
N TYR A 178 0.80 12.37 6.98
CA TYR A 178 0.32 13.09 8.15
C TYR A 178 -0.94 13.90 7.85
N VAL A 179 -2.01 13.65 8.59
CA VAL A 179 -3.26 14.44 8.58
C VAL A 179 -3.10 15.63 9.52
#